data_AF-G0A3V3-F1
#
_entry.id   AF-G0A3V3-F1
#
_cell.length_a   1.000
_cell.length_b   1.000
_cell.length_c   1.000
_cell.angle_alpha   90.00
_cell.angle_beta   90.00
_cell.angle_gamma   90.00
#
_symmetry.space_group_name_H-M   'P 1'
#
loop_
_entity.id
_entity.type
_entity.pdbx_description
1 polymer ?
#
loop_
_entity_poly.entity_id
_entity_poly.type
_entity_poly.pdbx_seq_one_letter_code
_entity_poly.pdbx_strand_id
1 'polypeptide(L)'
;MVKGDLDCTLIESLKNPARYPHPAESIRLLETHISWVLLAGDFVYKIKKPVDFGFLDFSELAQRHLFCREELRLNRRLAPGLYLAVVGIGGSPRQPVFDAEPAFEYAVKMQRFAEEDLLDHVLARGALTRQHMQSLAITLAEFHAGLPPAVADSGYGDADAVALPARQNFQQLALLLDESHAARLAGLQAASEQEFASCRGLFDQRLRAGQVRECHGDLHLGNIVLLDGQPTPFDGIEFNPALRWIDVMNDIAFLLMDLQQRLRPNLAYAFLDAYLQASGDYGGLSVLRFYLGYRAMVMAKVSAIRAAQLGGQHGLGLCRGYLDLAERFYRAPQPGLLITHGLPGCGKTTVSQLILERLGFIRIRSDVERKRLFGIQPQQASHSDLGGGIYSPEATVKTYRHLLQLAGDILRSGFSVIVDAAFLKQAERGQFLSLAAQLNMPFAIVDIGIDEALQRQRINQRRNDASEADNTVLDLLKGASEPLTAEERIYAVELHNNGAVDDLVSQSQVWDKLNRLLLRVEAD
;
A
#
# COMPACT_ATOMS: atom_id res chain seq x y z
N MET A 1 45.07 -18.02 -3.71
CA MET A 1 43.97 -17.41 -4.47
C MET A 1 43.12 -16.65 -3.47
N VAL A 2 43.02 -15.33 -3.63
CA VAL A 2 42.23 -14.48 -2.73
C VAL A 2 40.76 -14.84 -2.94
N LYS A 3 39.93 -14.84 -1.88
CA LYS A 3 38.51 -15.26 -1.91
C LYS A 3 37.74 -14.65 -3.11
N GLY A 4 38.03 -13.39 -3.46
CA GLY A 4 37.45 -12.69 -4.62
C GLY A 4 37.86 -13.20 -6.02
N ASP A 5 38.99 -13.90 -6.19
CA ASP A 5 39.36 -14.51 -7.48
C ASP A 5 38.50 -15.75 -7.79
N LEU A 6 38.08 -16.48 -6.75
CA LEU A 6 37.28 -17.70 -6.87
C LEU A 6 35.87 -17.37 -7.36
N ASP A 7 35.27 -16.30 -6.85
CA ASP A 7 33.91 -15.91 -7.20
C ASP A 7 33.83 -15.35 -8.63
N CYS A 8 34.78 -14.48 -9.01
CA CYS A 8 34.88 -14.00 -10.39
C CYS A 8 35.07 -15.17 -11.38
N THR A 9 35.88 -16.18 -11.02
CA THR A 9 36.08 -17.37 -11.87
C THR A 9 34.79 -18.20 -12.00
N LEU A 10 34.05 -18.37 -10.90
CA LEU A 10 32.77 -19.08 -10.90
C LEU A 10 31.76 -18.39 -11.82
N ILE A 11 31.53 -17.09 -11.62
CA ILE A 11 30.52 -16.34 -12.37
C ILE A 11 30.87 -16.28 -13.86
N GLU A 12 32.15 -16.08 -14.21
CA GLU A 12 32.58 -16.14 -15.61
C GLU A 12 32.36 -17.53 -16.22
N SER A 13 32.59 -18.60 -15.46
CA SER A 13 32.32 -19.96 -15.94
C SER A 13 30.83 -20.23 -16.13
N LEU A 14 29.98 -19.68 -15.25
CA LEU A 14 28.52 -19.79 -15.32
C LEU A 14 27.90 -18.92 -16.42
N LYS A 15 28.65 -18.05 -17.10
CA LYS A 15 28.18 -17.39 -18.33
C LYS A 15 28.19 -18.32 -19.55
N ASN A 16 28.74 -19.53 -19.43
CA ASN A 16 28.70 -20.54 -20.49
C ASN A 16 27.39 -21.35 -20.45
N PRO A 17 26.54 -21.29 -21.50
CA PRO A 17 25.36 -22.13 -21.69
C PRO A 17 25.51 -23.61 -21.34
N ALA A 18 26.66 -24.21 -21.67
CA ALA A 18 26.90 -25.65 -21.48
C ALA A 18 27.01 -26.07 -20.00
N ARG A 19 26.98 -25.13 -19.05
CA ARG A 19 27.00 -25.41 -17.61
C ARG A 19 25.63 -25.65 -17.00
N TYR A 20 24.54 -25.40 -17.73
CA TYR A 20 23.19 -25.52 -17.21
C TYR A 20 22.59 -26.90 -17.55
N PRO A 21 21.82 -27.51 -16.63
CA PRO A 21 21.21 -28.82 -16.84
C PRO A 21 19.97 -28.79 -17.76
N HIS A 22 19.64 -27.62 -18.32
CA HIS A 22 18.51 -27.36 -19.19
C HIS A 22 18.95 -26.47 -20.37
N PRO A 23 18.16 -26.37 -21.46
CA PRO A 23 18.44 -25.45 -22.54
C PRO A 23 18.58 -24.00 -22.03
N ALA A 24 19.68 -23.34 -22.40
CA ALA A 24 19.96 -21.94 -22.05
C ALA A 24 20.86 -21.32 -23.12
N GLU A 25 20.30 -20.86 -24.23
CA GLU A 25 21.06 -20.40 -25.42
C GLU A 25 22.04 -19.24 -25.11
N SER A 26 21.68 -18.37 -24.18
CA SER A 26 22.53 -17.27 -23.71
C SER A 26 22.33 -17.04 -22.22
N ILE A 27 23.39 -16.58 -21.57
CA ILE A 27 23.38 -16.24 -20.14
C ILE A 27 23.59 -14.74 -19.99
N ARG A 28 22.58 -14.05 -19.44
CA ARG A 28 22.70 -12.63 -19.07
C ARG A 28 22.95 -12.55 -17.57
N LEU A 29 24.06 -11.91 -17.19
CA LEU A 29 24.38 -11.60 -15.81
C LEU A 29 23.80 -10.23 -15.44
N LEU A 30 23.01 -10.18 -14.38
CA LEU A 30 22.66 -8.95 -13.68
C LEU A 30 23.37 -8.96 -12.33
N GLU A 31 23.82 -7.79 -11.89
CA GLU A 31 24.57 -7.65 -10.65
C GLU A 31 23.87 -6.68 -9.71
N THR A 32 23.63 -7.13 -8.48
CA THR A 32 23.12 -6.30 -7.38
C THR A 32 24.24 -6.02 -6.37
N HIS A 33 23.96 -5.28 -5.30
CA HIS A 33 24.94 -5.00 -4.26
C HIS A 33 25.37 -6.28 -3.49
N ILE A 34 24.49 -7.28 -3.42
CA ILE A 34 24.67 -8.47 -2.58
C ILE A 34 24.52 -9.80 -3.36
N SER A 35 24.24 -9.76 -4.66
CA SER A 35 24.02 -10.98 -5.46
C SER A 35 24.44 -10.83 -6.92
N TRP A 36 24.74 -11.96 -7.54
CA TRP A 36 24.79 -12.15 -8.99
C TRP A 36 23.52 -12.90 -9.42
N VAL A 37 22.88 -12.44 -10.48
CA VAL A 37 21.62 -12.99 -10.99
C VAL A 37 21.86 -13.44 -12.43
N LEU A 38 21.90 -14.75 -12.64
CA LEU A 38 22.16 -15.37 -13.94
C LEU A 38 20.83 -15.75 -14.60
N LEU A 39 20.44 -15.03 -15.65
CA LEU A 39 19.28 -15.35 -16.48
C LEU A 39 19.69 -16.42 -17.50
N ALA A 40 19.14 -17.63 -17.38
CA ALA A 40 19.53 -18.81 -18.15
C ALA A 40 18.28 -19.51 -18.73
N GLY A 41 17.95 -19.21 -19.99
CA GLY A 41 16.71 -19.73 -20.60
C GLY A 41 15.47 -19.32 -19.81
N ASP A 42 14.68 -20.32 -19.39
CA ASP A 42 13.45 -20.16 -18.60
C ASP A 42 13.70 -19.96 -17.08
N PHE A 43 14.95 -20.03 -16.63
CA PHE A 43 15.29 -19.98 -15.22
C PHE A 43 16.23 -18.82 -14.87
N VAL A 44 16.23 -18.49 -13.59
CA VAL A 44 17.16 -17.54 -12.97
C VAL A 44 17.88 -18.23 -11.83
N TYR A 45 19.19 -17.99 -11.72
CA TYR A 45 20.01 -18.47 -10.62
C TYR A 45 20.59 -17.26 -9.89
N LYS A 46 20.11 -17.01 -8.67
CA LYS A 46 20.61 -15.93 -7.80
C LYS A 46 21.64 -16.48 -6.82
N ILE A 47 22.89 -16.06 -6.98
CA ILE A 47 24.03 -16.43 -6.15
C ILE A 47 24.37 -15.23 -5.26
N LYS A 48 24.52 -15.47 -3.96
CA LYS A 48 24.85 -14.42 -2.99
C LYS A 48 26.35 -14.09 -3.06
N LYS A 49 26.70 -12.81 -3.04
CA LYS A 49 28.11 -12.37 -3.02
C LYS A 49 28.70 -12.60 -1.63
N PRO A 50 29.99 -12.97 -1.49
CA PRO A 50 30.63 -13.14 -0.19
C PRO A 50 31.07 -11.79 0.39
N VAL A 51 30.09 -10.99 0.80
CA VAL A 51 30.27 -9.65 1.37
C VAL A 51 29.78 -9.60 2.81
N ASP A 52 30.36 -8.69 3.59
CA ASP A 52 29.88 -8.31 4.91
C ASP A 52 29.72 -6.79 4.96
N PHE A 53 28.49 -6.33 5.22
CA PHE A 53 28.13 -4.92 5.32
C PHE A 53 27.71 -4.53 6.76
N GLY A 54 27.93 -5.40 7.75
CA GLY A 54 27.58 -5.21 9.16
C GLY A 54 26.09 -5.41 9.47
N PHE A 55 25.20 -5.06 8.54
CA PHE A 55 23.77 -5.40 8.61
C PHE A 55 23.42 -6.73 7.92
N LEU A 56 24.41 -7.31 7.23
CA LEU A 56 24.32 -8.54 6.47
C LEU A 56 25.72 -9.14 6.32
N ASP A 57 25.84 -10.45 6.58
CA ASP A 57 27.08 -11.22 6.39
C ASP A 57 26.83 -12.47 5.53
N PHE A 58 27.41 -12.48 4.34
CA PHE A 58 27.44 -13.59 3.38
C PHE A 58 28.86 -14.14 3.17
N SER A 59 29.83 -13.73 3.99
CA SER A 59 31.25 -14.06 3.81
C SER A 59 31.52 -15.57 3.86
N GLU A 60 30.78 -16.31 4.69
CA GLU A 60 30.89 -17.75 4.86
C GLU A 60 29.85 -18.53 4.03
N LEU A 61 30.27 -19.66 3.46
CA LEU A 61 29.41 -20.49 2.61
C LEU A 61 28.15 -20.97 3.35
N ALA A 62 28.29 -21.31 4.64
CA ALA A 62 27.16 -21.71 5.48
C ALA A 62 26.11 -20.59 5.63
N GLN A 63 26.54 -19.33 5.69
CA GLN A 63 25.62 -18.18 5.73
C GLN A 63 24.91 -18.02 4.40
N ARG A 64 25.62 -18.12 3.27
CA ARG A 64 24.98 -18.04 1.95
C ARG A 64 23.94 -19.14 1.75
N HIS A 65 24.24 -20.37 2.19
CA HIS A 65 23.27 -21.46 2.16
C HIS A 65 22.04 -21.15 3.02
N LEU A 66 22.24 -20.72 4.28
CA LEU A 66 21.16 -20.33 5.19
C LEU A 66 20.25 -19.28 4.55
N PHE A 67 20.82 -18.20 4.03
CA PHE A 67 20.03 -17.11 3.46
C PHE A 67 19.42 -17.45 2.10
N CYS A 68 20.00 -18.35 1.31
CA CYS A 68 19.29 -18.89 0.13
C CYS A 68 18.01 -19.63 0.55
N ARG A 69 18.07 -20.40 1.67
CA ARG A 69 16.89 -21.10 2.20
C ARG A 69 15.87 -20.12 2.80
N GLU A 70 16.31 -19.08 3.48
CA GLU A 70 15.42 -18.04 3.98
C GLU A 70 14.73 -17.26 2.85
N GLU A 71 15.47 -16.92 1.79
CA GLU A 71 14.89 -16.28 0.60
C GLU A 71 13.81 -17.16 -0.04
N LEU A 72 14.10 -18.46 -0.20
CA LEU A 72 13.11 -19.43 -0.69
C LEU A 72 11.89 -19.53 0.23
N ARG A 73 12.10 -19.63 1.55
CA ARG A 73 11.02 -19.74 2.56
C ARG A 73 10.11 -18.52 2.52
N LEU A 74 10.70 -17.33 2.55
CA LEU A 74 9.98 -16.07 2.69
C LEU A 74 9.20 -15.73 1.43
N ASN A 75 9.83 -15.88 0.26
CA ASN A 75 9.22 -15.43 -0.99
C ASN A 75 8.21 -16.41 -1.57
N ARG A 76 8.30 -17.72 -1.27
CA ARG A 76 7.25 -18.68 -1.66
C ARG A 76 5.88 -18.39 -1.05
N ARG A 77 5.80 -17.57 0.01
CA ARG A 77 4.54 -17.18 0.65
C ARG A 77 3.65 -16.32 -0.26
N LEU A 78 4.26 -15.52 -1.14
CA LEU A 78 3.56 -14.65 -2.09
C LEU A 78 3.82 -15.04 -3.55
N ALA A 79 4.97 -15.66 -3.86
CA ALA A 79 5.37 -16.06 -5.20
C ALA A 79 5.80 -17.55 -5.28
N PRO A 80 4.94 -18.51 -4.91
CA PRO A 80 5.30 -19.93 -4.87
C PRO A 80 5.72 -20.50 -6.24
N GLY A 81 5.19 -19.95 -7.34
CA GLY A 81 5.56 -20.35 -8.70
C GLY A 81 6.87 -19.75 -9.19
N LEU A 82 7.35 -18.65 -8.59
CA LEU A 82 8.63 -18.04 -8.96
C LEU A 82 9.81 -18.69 -8.25
N TYR A 83 9.69 -19.05 -6.98
CA TYR A 83 10.81 -19.57 -6.19
C TYR A 83 10.77 -21.10 -6.12
N LEU A 84 11.66 -21.76 -6.87
CA LEU A 84 11.58 -23.19 -7.14
C LEU A 84 12.39 -24.02 -6.13
N ALA A 85 13.67 -23.70 -5.95
CA ALA A 85 14.57 -24.48 -5.11
C ALA A 85 15.82 -23.69 -4.68
N VAL A 86 16.52 -24.20 -3.67
CA VAL A 86 17.94 -23.88 -3.44
C VAL A 86 18.75 -25.03 -4.04
N VAL A 87 19.71 -24.70 -4.90
CA VAL A 87 20.56 -25.68 -5.57
C VAL A 87 22.02 -25.53 -5.13
N GLY A 88 22.70 -26.66 -4.94
CA GLY A 88 24.13 -26.70 -4.69
C GLY A 88 24.93 -26.59 -5.98
N ILE A 89 26.09 -25.95 -5.94
CA ILE A 89 27.05 -25.86 -7.04
C ILE A 89 28.34 -26.54 -6.60
N GLY A 90 28.60 -27.72 -7.16
CA GLY A 90 29.78 -28.54 -6.90
C GLY A 90 30.76 -28.53 -8.09
N GLY A 91 31.74 -29.44 -8.04
CA GLY A 91 32.81 -29.51 -9.03
C GLY A 91 33.96 -28.55 -8.71
N SER A 92 34.32 -27.68 -9.67
CA SER A 92 35.31 -26.61 -9.42
C SER A 92 34.81 -25.27 -9.97
N PRO A 93 35.32 -24.11 -9.50
CA PRO A 93 34.91 -22.81 -10.03
C PRO A 93 35.06 -22.65 -11.55
N ARG A 94 35.99 -23.38 -12.18
CA ARG A 94 36.20 -23.38 -13.65
C ARG A 94 35.28 -24.35 -14.40
N GLN A 95 34.76 -25.35 -13.68
CA GLN A 95 33.86 -26.37 -14.20
C GLN A 95 32.74 -26.60 -13.19
N PRO A 96 31.87 -25.60 -12.96
CA PRO A 96 30.78 -25.72 -12.01
C PRO A 96 29.74 -26.72 -12.51
N VAL A 97 29.16 -27.46 -11.57
CA VAL A 97 28.08 -28.42 -11.83
C VAL A 97 26.96 -28.16 -10.83
N PHE A 98 25.76 -27.86 -11.34
CA PHE A 98 24.57 -27.73 -10.50
C PHE A 98 24.14 -29.09 -9.94
N ASP A 99 23.53 -29.06 -8.75
CA ASP A 99 23.03 -30.23 -8.03
C ASP A 99 24.13 -31.27 -7.72
N ALA A 100 25.38 -30.82 -7.54
CA ALA A 100 26.53 -31.65 -7.23
C ALA A 100 27.09 -31.39 -5.82
N GLU A 101 27.56 -32.46 -5.17
CA GLU A 101 28.17 -32.44 -3.85
C GLU A 101 29.64 -32.91 -3.90
N PRO A 102 30.54 -32.40 -3.02
CA PRO A 102 30.29 -31.32 -2.06
C PRO A 102 30.09 -29.98 -2.77
N ALA A 103 29.03 -29.26 -2.41
CA ALA A 103 28.77 -27.91 -2.93
C ALA A 103 29.81 -26.92 -2.36
N PHE A 104 30.42 -26.14 -3.23
CA PHE A 104 31.28 -25.01 -2.84
C PHE A 104 30.56 -23.66 -2.94
N GLU A 105 29.37 -23.63 -3.54
CA GLU A 105 28.46 -22.46 -3.60
C GLU A 105 26.99 -22.90 -3.69
N TYR A 106 26.06 -22.00 -3.39
CA TYR A 106 24.62 -22.22 -3.52
C TYR A 106 23.95 -21.11 -4.35
N ALA A 107 22.84 -21.47 -5.00
CA ALA A 107 21.99 -20.53 -5.70
C ALA A 107 20.51 -20.74 -5.36
N VAL A 108 19.73 -19.66 -5.37
CA VAL A 108 18.27 -19.75 -5.44
C VAL A 108 17.89 -19.89 -6.91
N LYS A 109 17.24 -21.02 -7.26
CA LYS A 109 16.68 -21.27 -8.58
C LYS A 109 15.26 -20.73 -8.65
N MET A 110 15.01 -19.87 -9.62
CA MET A 110 13.72 -19.20 -9.82
C MET A 110 13.21 -19.41 -11.25
N GLN A 111 11.89 -19.36 -11.42
CA GLN A 111 11.27 -19.19 -12.73
C GLN A 111 11.57 -17.78 -13.24
N ARG A 112 12.02 -17.68 -14.48
CA ARG A 112 12.24 -16.39 -15.13
C ARG A 112 10.90 -15.76 -15.54
N PHE A 113 10.81 -14.46 -15.38
CA PHE A 113 9.75 -13.62 -15.93
C PHE A 113 10.34 -12.52 -16.81
N ALA A 114 9.50 -11.84 -17.59
CA ALA A 114 9.93 -10.78 -18.49
C ALA A 114 10.18 -9.47 -17.72
N GLU A 115 11.29 -8.77 -18.00
CA GLU A 115 11.66 -7.53 -17.30
C GLU A 115 10.56 -6.47 -17.43
N GLU A 116 9.86 -6.41 -18.57
CA GLU A 116 8.76 -5.49 -18.85
C GLU A 116 7.50 -5.71 -17.99
N ASP A 117 7.41 -6.83 -17.28
CA ASP A 117 6.30 -7.15 -16.39
C ASP A 117 6.53 -6.73 -14.94
N LEU A 118 7.72 -6.20 -14.60
CA LEU A 118 7.94 -5.50 -13.33
C LEU A 118 7.00 -4.30 -13.22
N LEU A 119 6.35 -4.10 -12.07
CA LEU A 119 5.27 -3.12 -11.97
C LEU A 119 5.71 -1.68 -12.18
N ASP A 120 6.98 -1.34 -11.95
CA ASP A 120 7.52 -0.04 -12.28
C ASP A 120 7.63 0.17 -13.80
N HIS A 121 7.97 -0.86 -14.57
CA HIS A 121 7.90 -0.86 -16.04
C HIS A 121 6.45 -0.87 -16.55
N VAL A 122 5.57 -1.68 -15.95
CA VAL A 122 4.13 -1.68 -16.26
C VAL A 122 3.52 -0.30 -16.03
N LEU A 123 3.94 0.38 -14.97
CA LEU A 123 3.54 1.75 -14.69
C LEU A 123 4.10 2.72 -15.72
N ALA A 124 5.39 2.65 -16.03
CA ALA A 124 6.05 3.53 -17.00
C ALA A 124 5.41 3.45 -18.40
N ARG A 125 4.96 2.26 -18.82
CA ARG A 125 4.24 2.06 -20.10
C ARG A 125 2.74 2.39 -20.03
N GLY A 126 2.24 2.88 -18.90
CA GLY A 126 0.84 3.28 -18.73
C GLY A 126 -0.16 2.13 -18.56
N ALA A 127 0.31 0.89 -18.36
CA ALA A 127 -0.53 -0.30 -18.27
C ALA A 127 -0.94 -0.66 -16.82
N LEU A 128 -0.41 0.03 -15.81
CA LEU A 128 -0.78 -0.22 -14.42
C LEU A 128 -2.17 0.36 -14.11
N THR A 129 -3.12 -0.51 -13.79
CA THR A 129 -4.52 -0.17 -13.60
C THR A 129 -4.93 -0.13 -12.13
N ARG A 130 -6.10 0.47 -11.87
CA ARG A 130 -6.79 0.39 -10.58
C ARG A 130 -7.05 -1.05 -10.14
N GLN A 131 -7.47 -1.91 -11.07
CA GLN A 131 -7.82 -3.30 -10.77
C GLN A 131 -6.60 -4.10 -10.29
N HIS A 132 -5.42 -3.86 -10.87
CA HIS A 132 -4.17 -4.45 -10.37
C HIS A 132 -3.93 -4.05 -8.91
N MET A 133 -4.06 -2.76 -8.58
CA MET A 133 -3.86 -2.26 -7.21
C MET A 133 -4.88 -2.83 -6.21
N GLN A 134 -6.15 -2.96 -6.62
CA GLN A 134 -7.19 -3.55 -5.78
C GLN A 134 -6.93 -5.05 -5.53
N SER A 135 -6.54 -5.81 -6.56
CA SER A 135 -6.20 -7.24 -6.43
C SER A 135 -5.01 -7.44 -5.49
N LEU A 136 -3.95 -6.63 -5.66
CA LEU A 136 -2.78 -6.66 -4.80
C LEU A 136 -3.12 -6.32 -3.34
N ALA A 137 -3.96 -5.30 -3.11
CA ALA A 137 -4.38 -4.89 -1.78
C ALA A 137 -5.14 -5.99 -1.04
N ILE A 138 -6.04 -6.70 -1.73
CA ILE A 138 -6.78 -7.84 -1.16
C ILE A 138 -5.80 -8.98 -0.82
N THR A 139 -4.93 -9.34 -1.76
CA THR A 139 -3.91 -10.38 -1.56
C THR A 139 -3.02 -10.08 -0.35
N LEU A 140 -2.58 -8.83 -0.20
CA LEU A 140 -1.75 -8.42 0.94
C LEU A 140 -2.51 -8.36 2.24
N ALA A 141 -3.77 -7.93 2.25
CA ALA A 141 -4.60 -7.97 3.45
C ALA A 141 -4.80 -9.41 3.95
N GLU A 142 -5.06 -10.35 3.05
CA GLU A 142 -5.17 -11.79 3.37
C GLU A 142 -3.84 -12.37 3.83
N PHE A 143 -2.75 -12.08 3.12
CA PHE A 143 -1.40 -12.49 3.49
C PHE A 143 -1.05 -12.00 4.90
N HIS A 144 -1.21 -10.70 5.16
CA HIS A 144 -0.96 -10.12 6.47
C HIS A 144 -1.81 -10.78 7.54
N ALA A 145 -3.13 -10.90 7.33
CA ALA A 145 -4.06 -11.52 8.29
C ALA A 145 -3.71 -13.00 8.59
N GLY A 146 -3.17 -13.73 7.61
CA GLY A 146 -2.75 -15.12 7.75
C GLY A 146 -1.39 -15.34 8.43
N LEU A 147 -0.55 -14.31 8.55
CA LEU A 147 0.75 -14.43 9.23
C LEU A 147 0.59 -14.48 10.76
N PRO A 148 1.40 -15.28 11.48
CA PRO A 148 1.46 -15.20 12.94
C PRO A 148 1.91 -13.81 13.42
N PRO A 149 1.31 -13.28 14.51
CA PRO A 149 1.80 -12.06 15.14
C PRO A 149 3.18 -12.28 15.78
N ALA A 150 3.97 -11.22 15.87
CA ALA A 150 5.21 -11.22 16.63
C ALA A 150 4.93 -11.57 18.10
N VAL A 151 5.81 -12.37 18.70
CA VAL A 151 5.73 -12.70 20.12
C VAL A 151 6.04 -11.43 20.92
N ALA A 152 5.34 -11.23 22.04
CA ALA A 152 5.70 -10.20 23.02
C ALA A 152 7.18 -10.37 23.42
N ASP A 153 7.89 -9.25 23.60
CA ASP A 153 9.32 -9.22 23.95
C ASP A 153 10.28 -9.80 22.89
N SER A 154 9.83 -10.02 21.65
CA SER A 154 10.69 -10.40 20.53
C SER A 154 11.71 -9.32 20.12
N GLY A 155 11.57 -8.10 20.65
CA GLY A 155 12.38 -6.93 20.27
C GLY A 155 12.01 -6.33 18.92
N TYR A 156 10.86 -6.72 18.35
CA TYR A 156 10.36 -6.21 17.07
C TYR A 156 9.10 -5.38 17.23
N GLY A 157 9.02 -4.30 16.45
CA GLY A 157 7.82 -3.50 16.26
C GLY A 157 7.35 -2.66 17.45
N ASP A 158 8.06 -2.71 18.58
CA ASP A 158 7.90 -1.70 19.64
C ASP A 158 8.37 -0.32 19.16
N ALA A 159 8.01 0.71 19.92
CA ALA A 159 8.29 2.08 19.53
C ALA A 159 9.81 2.37 19.35
N ASP A 160 10.68 1.74 20.15
CA ASP A 160 12.12 1.99 20.08
C ASP A 160 12.75 1.26 18.88
N ALA A 161 12.29 0.04 18.59
CA ALA A 161 12.66 -0.73 17.41
C ALA A 161 12.24 -0.03 16.10
N VAL A 162 11.15 0.73 16.12
CA VAL A 162 10.71 1.58 15.00
C VAL A 162 11.54 2.87 14.90
N ALA A 163 11.79 3.55 16.03
CA ALA A 163 12.50 4.83 16.05
C ALA A 163 13.97 4.75 15.64
N LEU A 164 14.67 3.69 16.08
CA LEU A 164 16.10 3.55 15.85
C LEU A 164 16.48 3.61 14.36
N PRO A 165 15.94 2.77 13.46
CA PRO A 165 16.27 2.85 12.04
C PRO A 165 15.78 4.15 11.39
N ALA A 166 14.68 4.75 11.87
CA ALA A 166 14.21 6.05 11.38
C ALA A 166 15.21 7.17 11.66
N ARG A 167 15.76 7.24 12.88
CA ARG A 167 16.79 8.21 13.29
C ARG A 167 18.11 7.99 12.57
N GLN A 168 18.52 6.74 12.35
CA GLN A 168 19.75 6.41 11.64
C GLN A 168 19.75 6.94 10.19
N ASN A 169 18.59 7.05 9.54
CA ASN A 169 18.52 7.62 8.19
C ASN A 169 19.02 9.07 8.15
N PHE A 170 18.68 9.88 9.16
CA PHE A 170 19.15 11.27 9.25
C PHE A 170 20.65 11.36 9.49
N GLN A 171 21.18 10.54 10.40
CA GLN A 171 22.61 10.48 10.69
C GLN A 171 23.40 10.11 9.44
N GLN A 172 22.95 9.11 8.69
CA GLN A 172 23.62 8.66 7.46
C GLN A 172 23.52 9.69 6.33
N LEU A 173 22.35 10.34 6.16
CA LEU A 173 22.18 11.40 5.16
C LEU A 173 23.05 12.63 5.44
N ALA A 174 23.22 13.00 6.71
CA ALA A 174 24.08 14.13 7.09
C ALA A 174 25.57 13.89 6.75
N LEU A 175 26.01 12.64 6.64
CA LEU A 175 27.36 12.27 6.22
C LEU A 175 27.51 12.22 4.68
N LEU A 176 26.41 12.03 3.96
CA LEU A 176 26.40 11.83 2.51
C LEU A 176 26.09 13.10 1.72
N LEU A 177 25.36 14.03 2.34
CA LEU A 177 24.95 15.29 1.72
C LEU A 177 25.83 16.45 2.19
N ASP A 178 25.95 17.47 1.36
CA ASP A 178 26.69 18.69 1.69
C ASP A 178 25.96 19.57 2.72
N GLU A 179 26.68 20.57 3.23
CA GLU A 179 26.19 21.51 4.26
C GLU A 179 24.92 22.28 3.82
N SER A 180 24.68 22.42 2.51
CA SER A 180 23.48 23.09 2.01
C SER A 180 22.16 22.38 2.38
N HIS A 181 22.24 21.08 2.71
CA HIS A 181 21.08 20.29 3.14
C HIS A 181 20.89 20.25 4.66
N ALA A 182 21.82 20.79 5.46
CA ALA A 182 21.81 20.64 6.91
C ALA A 182 20.55 21.22 7.57
N ALA A 183 20.15 22.44 7.21
CA ALA A 183 18.94 23.06 7.75
C ALA A 183 17.66 22.28 7.39
N ARG A 184 17.61 21.76 6.16
CA ARG A 184 16.50 20.94 5.67
C ARG A 184 16.39 19.62 6.45
N LEU A 185 17.50 18.91 6.62
CA LEU A 185 17.54 17.67 7.38
C LEU A 185 17.16 17.89 8.86
N ALA A 186 17.63 18.98 9.47
CA ALA A 186 17.25 19.32 10.84
C ALA A 186 15.73 19.57 10.99
N GLY A 187 15.14 20.31 10.06
CA GLY A 187 13.68 20.54 10.04
C GLY A 187 12.88 19.24 9.84
N LEU A 188 13.30 18.40 8.90
CA LEU A 188 12.71 17.08 8.67
C LEU A 188 12.85 16.15 9.88
N GLN A 189 14.01 16.16 10.55
CA GLN A 189 14.24 15.36 11.74
C GLN A 189 13.32 15.81 12.87
N ALA A 190 13.19 17.12 13.10
CA ALA A 190 12.27 17.65 14.11
C ALA A 190 10.81 17.25 13.81
N ALA A 191 10.38 17.34 12.55
CA ALA A 191 9.04 16.93 12.13
C ALA A 191 8.82 15.41 12.29
N SER A 192 9.82 14.59 11.96
CA SER A 192 9.80 13.14 12.16
C SER A 192 9.71 12.75 13.63
N GLU A 193 10.43 13.45 14.53
CA GLU A 193 10.37 13.20 15.97
C GLU A 193 9.03 13.65 16.57
N GLN A 194 8.45 14.75 16.08
CA GLN A 194 7.12 15.19 16.49
C GLN A 194 6.06 14.16 16.11
N GLU A 195 6.07 13.67 14.87
CA GLU A 195 5.14 12.63 14.41
C GLU A 195 5.36 11.31 15.19
N PHE A 196 6.63 10.94 15.44
CA PHE A 196 6.96 9.78 16.27
C PHE A 196 6.39 9.91 17.69
N ALA A 197 6.52 11.08 18.32
CA ALA A 197 6.00 11.31 19.66
C ALA A 197 4.47 11.11 19.73
N SER A 198 3.74 11.53 18.69
CA SER A 198 2.30 11.28 18.55
C SER A 198 1.96 9.80 18.32
N CYS A 199 2.84 9.06 17.64
CA CYS A 199 2.64 7.63 17.32
C CYS A 199 3.18 6.67 18.40
N ARG A 200 4.01 7.12 19.34
CA ARG A 200 4.79 6.24 20.23
C ARG A 200 3.92 5.20 20.94
N GLY A 201 2.87 5.64 21.62
CA GLY A 201 1.95 4.73 22.31
C GLY A 201 1.10 3.88 21.36
N LEU A 202 0.96 4.29 20.10
CA LEU A 202 0.20 3.57 19.07
C LEU A 202 1.01 2.39 18.51
N PHE A 203 2.33 2.50 18.38
CA PHE A 203 3.18 1.35 18.01
C PHE A 203 3.03 0.21 19.02
N ASP A 204 3.09 0.52 20.31
CA ASP A 204 2.91 -0.48 21.37
C ASP A 204 1.48 -1.07 21.41
N GLN A 205 0.47 -0.28 21.03
CA GLN A 205 -0.89 -0.78 20.86
C GLN A 205 -0.99 -1.72 19.66
N ARG A 206 -0.36 -1.39 18.54
CA ARG A 206 -0.36 -2.20 17.33
C ARG A 206 0.39 -3.51 17.50
N LEU A 207 1.52 -3.51 18.22
CA LEU A 207 2.22 -4.72 18.64
C LEU A 207 1.29 -5.64 19.45
N ARG A 208 0.63 -5.11 20.50
CA ARG A 208 -0.33 -5.88 21.32
C ARG A 208 -1.57 -6.35 20.55
N ALA A 209 -1.99 -5.59 19.54
CA ALA A 209 -3.08 -5.96 18.65
C ALA A 209 -2.66 -6.97 17.56
N GLY A 210 -1.42 -7.47 17.59
CA GLY A 210 -0.93 -8.47 16.64
C GLY A 210 -0.74 -7.93 15.21
N GLN A 211 -0.46 -6.63 15.07
CA GLN A 211 -0.24 -5.99 13.77
C GLN A 211 1.22 -6.01 13.32
N VAL A 212 2.14 -6.40 14.19
CA VAL A 212 3.55 -6.65 13.85
C VAL A 212 3.69 -8.11 13.44
N ARG A 213 4.15 -8.37 12.21
CA ARG A 213 4.19 -9.69 11.58
C ARG A 213 5.45 -9.84 10.73
N GLU A 214 5.78 -11.08 10.30
CA GLU A 214 6.90 -11.34 9.38
C GLU A 214 6.51 -10.98 7.93
N CYS A 215 6.36 -9.69 7.66
CA CYS A 215 5.90 -9.10 6.41
C CYS A 215 6.91 -9.26 5.24
N HIS A 216 6.71 -8.54 4.14
CA HIS A 216 7.64 -8.53 3.00
C HIS A 216 8.93 -7.73 3.29
N GLY A 217 8.79 -6.55 3.90
CA GLY A 217 9.88 -5.68 4.35
C GLY A 217 10.38 -4.68 3.31
N ASP A 218 10.27 -5.01 2.01
CA ASP A 218 10.72 -4.20 0.86
C ASP A 218 9.67 -4.11 -0.26
N LEU A 219 8.42 -3.84 0.11
CA LEU A 219 7.28 -3.89 -0.82
C LEU A 219 7.16 -2.61 -1.66
N HIS A 220 7.88 -2.52 -2.77
CA HIS A 220 7.80 -1.41 -3.74
C HIS A 220 7.59 -1.93 -5.18
N LEU A 221 7.27 -1.07 -6.16
CA LEU A 221 6.89 -1.51 -7.51
C LEU A 221 7.98 -2.34 -8.23
N GLY A 222 9.26 -2.05 -7.97
CA GLY A 222 10.37 -2.86 -8.51
C GLY A 222 10.45 -4.30 -7.96
N ASN A 223 9.75 -4.59 -6.87
CA ASN A 223 9.69 -5.91 -6.20
C ASN A 223 8.29 -6.53 -6.34
N ILE A 224 7.56 -6.14 -7.38
CA ILE A 224 6.26 -6.71 -7.73
C ILE A 224 6.25 -6.94 -9.23
N VAL A 225 5.91 -8.15 -9.66
CA VAL A 225 5.82 -8.52 -11.08
C VAL A 225 4.38 -8.83 -11.44
N LEU A 226 3.96 -8.51 -12.67
CA LEU A 226 2.66 -8.88 -13.21
C LEU A 226 2.75 -10.28 -13.84
N LEU A 227 2.38 -11.32 -13.08
CA LEU A 227 2.38 -12.71 -13.55
C LEU A 227 0.97 -13.14 -13.91
N ASP A 228 0.76 -13.58 -15.14
CA ASP A 228 -0.57 -13.99 -15.65
C ASP A 228 -1.66 -12.93 -15.36
N GLY A 229 -1.29 -11.65 -15.46
CA GLY A 229 -2.16 -10.51 -15.17
C GLY A 229 -2.38 -10.21 -13.67
N GLN A 230 -1.70 -10.90 -12.76
CA GLN A 230 -1.80 -10.70 -11.31
C GLN A 230 -0.52 -10.09 -10.72
N PRO A 231 -0.61 -8.96 -10.00
CA PRO A 231 0.50 -8.42 -9.23
C PRO A 231 0.98 -9.41 -8.17
N THR A 232 2.24 -9.82 -8.27
CA THR A 232 2.86 -10.82 -7.40
C THR A 232 4.13 -10.24 -6.76
N PRO A 233 4.12 -9.94 -5.45
CA PRO A 233 5.33 -9.51 -4.75
C PRO A 233 6.42 -10.58 -4.73
N PHE A 234 7.66 -10.17 -4.90
CA PHE A 234 8.85 -11.02 -4.85
C PHE A 234 10.04 -10.24 -4.27
N ASP A 235 11.11 -10.94 -3.91
CA ASP A 235 12.35 -10.35 -3.37
C ASP A 235 12.20 -9.63 -2.01
N GLY A 236 11.39 -10.19 -1.10
CA GLY A 236 11.29 -9.76 0.28
C GLY A 236 12.57 -10.05 1.09
N ILE A 237 12.82 -9.22 2.12
CA ILE A 237 14.10 -9.18 2.84
C ILE A 237 14.37 -10.45 3.64
N GLU A 238 15.32 -11.27 3.20
CA GLU A 238 15.73 -12.50 3.87
C GLU A 238 16.78 -12.29 4.97
N PHE A 239 17.63 -11.28 4.81
CA PHE A 239 18.87 -11.19 5.56
C PHE A 239 18.79 -10.53 6.94
N ASN A 240 17.80 -9.66 7.15
CA ASN A 240 17.64 -8.96 8.43
C ASN A 240 16.19 -9.07 8.92
N PRO A 241 15.93 -9.93 9.94
CA PRO A 241 14.60 -10.09 10.52
C PRO A 241 13.97 -8.77 10.98
N ALA A 242 14.73 -7.81 11.51
CA ALA A 242 14.20 -6.54 12.00
C ALA A 242 13.60 -5.66 10.88
N LEU A 243 13.94 -5.92 9.61
CA LEU A 243 13.39 -5.20 8.46
C LEU A 243 12.11 -5.84 7.91
N ARG A 244 11.77 -7.07 8.32
CA ARG A 244 10.55 -7.78 7.90
C ARG A 244 9.58 -8.10 9.05
N TRP A 245 10.06 -8.18 10.28
CA TRP A 245 9.21 -8.21 11.48
C TRP A 245 8.76 -6.80 11.81
N ILE A 246 7.79 -6.32 11.05
CA ILE A 246 7.34 -4.94 11.06
C ILE A 246 5.82 -4.88 11.15
N ASP A 247 5.32 -3.71 11.50
CA ASP A 247 3.90 -3.41 11.38
C ASP A 247 3.42 -3.60 9.93
N VAL A 248 2.24 -4.21 9.75
CA VAL A 248 1.63 -4.39 8.42
C VAL A 248 1.38 -3.05 7.71
N MET A 249 1.17 -1.95 8.44
CA MET A 249 1.12 -0.60 7.85
C MET A 249 2.48 -0.14 7.33
N ASN A 250 3.57 -0.50 8.00
CA ASN A 250 4.92 -0.18 7.54
C ASN A 250 5.27 -0.94 6.24
N ASP A 251 4.73 -2.14 6.06
CA ASP A 251 4.94 -2.91 4.83
C ASP A 251 4.27 -2.22 3.63
N ILE A 252 2.96 -1.91 3.75
CA ILE A 252 2.23 -1.24 2.67
C ILE A 252 2.63 0.23 2.46
N ALA A 253 3.14 0.90 3.50
CA ALA A 253 3.60 2.28 3.39
C ALA A 253 4.70 2.44 2.34
N PHE A 254 5.52 1.42 2.12
CA PHE A 254 6.56 1.47 1.11
C PHE A 254 5.97 1.58 -0.29
N LEU A 255 4.99 0.73 -0.64
CA LEU A 255 4.30 0.78 -1.93
C LEU A 255 3.54 2.11 -2.12
N LEU A 256 2.85 2.56 -1.08
CA LEU A 256 2.10 3.83 -1.11
C LEU A 256 3.02 5.03 -1.35
N MET A 257 4.18 5.05 -0.69
CA MET A 257 5.21 6.07 -0.88
C MET A 257 5.79 6.00 -2.31
N ASP A 258 6.12 4.81 -2.82
CA ASP A 258 6.68 4.62 -4.17
C ASP A 258 5.70 5.09 -5.27
N LEU A 259 4.41 4.77 -5.15
CA LEU A 259 3.37 5.27 -6.06
C LEU A 259 3.25 6.79 -6.04
N GLN A 260 3.34 7.42 -4.87
CA GLN A 260 3.29 8.86 -4.74
C GLN A 260 4.55 9.55 -5.27
N GLN A 261 5.73 8.95 -5.06
CA GLN A 261 6.98 9.43 -5.67
C GLN A 261 6.89 9.43 -7.20
N ARG A 262 6.16 8.48 -7.78
CA ARG A 262 5.94 8.35 -9.23
C ARG A 262 4.73 9.12 -9.74
N LEU A 263 4.21 10.06 -8.94
CA LEU A 263 3.08 10.93 -9.29
C LEU A 263 1.79 10.15 -9.61
N ARG A 264 1.56 9.03 -8.92
CA ARG A 264 0.34 8.21 -9.04
C ARG A 264 -0.42 8.10 -7.71
N PRO A 265 -0.82 9.21 -7.08
CA PRO A 265 -1.62 9.16 -5.86
C PRO A 265 -2.96 8.45 -6.10
N ASN A 266 -3.55 8.56 -7.30
CA ASN A 266 -4.77 7.85 -7.64
C ASN A 266 -4.68 6.33 -7.44
N LEU A 267 -3.56 5.72 -7.86
CA LEU A 267 -3.32 4.30 -7.66
C LEU A 267 -3.00 3.97 -6.18
N ALA A 268 -2.28 4.85 -5.49
CA ALA A 268 -1.99 4.68 -4.06
C ALA A 268 -3.27 4.66 -3.21
N TYR A 269 -4.20 5.60 -3.45
CA TYR A 269 -5.46 5.64 -2.71
C TYR A 269 -6.43 4.52 -3.14
N ALA A 270 -6.41 4.09 -4.40
CA ALA A 270 -7.14 2.89 -4.82
C ALA A 270 -6.65 1.62 -4.12
N PHE A 271 -5.33 1.47 -3.96
CA PHE A 271 -4.73 0.39 -3.18
C PHE A 271 -5.13 0.48 -1.70
N LEU A 272 -4.93 1.65 -1.07
CA LEU A 272 -5.18 1.85 0.35
C LEU A 272 -6.65 1.63 0.71
N ASP A 273 -7.58 2.14 -0.10
CA ASP A 273 -9.02 1.92 0.07
C ASP A 273 -9.38 0.43 0.05
N ALA A 274 -8.87 -0.32 -0.94
CA ALA A 274 -9.11 -1.75 -1.03
C ALA A 274 -8.48 -2.53 0.15
N TYR A 275 -7.28 -2.14 0.57
CA TYR A 275 -6.59 -2.77 1.70
C TYR A 275 -7.36 -2.55 3.02
N LEU A 276 -7.82 -1.33 3.27
CA LEU A 276 -8.59 -0.97 4.47
C LEU A 276 -9.97 -1.64 4.47
N GLN A 277 -10.65 -1.70 3.32
CA GLN A 277 -11.93 -2.41 3.19
C GLN A 277 -11.79 -3.92 3.40
N ALA A 278 -10.68 -4.53 2.97
CA ALA A 278 -10.43 -5.95 3.18
C ALA A 278 -10.04 -6.23 4.64
N SER A 279 -8.98 -5.57 5.14
CA SER A 279 -8.44 -5.80 6.49
C SER A 279 -9.35 -5.27 7.62
N GLY A 280 -10.02 -4.14 7.41
CA GLY A 280 -10.71 -3.37 8.46
C GLY A 280 -9.76 -2.59 9.37
N ASP A 281 -8.46 -2.55 9.07
CA ASP A 281 -7.43 -1.89 9.89
C ASP A 281 -7.40 -0.37 9.67
N TYR A 282 -8.54 0.31 9.84
CA TYR A 282 -8.58 1.78 9.83
C TYR A 282 -7.76 2.39 10.96
N GLY A 283 -7.57 1.66 12.07
CA GLY A 283 -6.69 2.07 13.16
C GLY A 283 -5.23 2.22 12.74
N GLY A 284 -4.77 1.49 11.72
CA GLY A 284 -3.42 1.62 11.16
C GLY A 284 -3.11 2.98 10.54
N LEU A 285 -4.14 3.74 10.15
CA LEU A 285 -3.95 5.10 9.63
C LEU A 285 -3.25 6.01 10.64
N SER A 286 -3.43 5.77 11.94
CA SER A 286 -2.83 6.60 12.99
C SER A 286 -1.30 6.54 13.05
N VAL A 287 -0.68 5.56 12.38
CA VAL A 287 0.79 5.43 12.26
C VAL A 287 1.29 5.54 10.83
N LEU A 288 0.38 5.61 9.85
CA LEU A 288 0.72 5.53 8.43
C LEU A 288 1.57 6.72 7.96
N ARG A 289 1.28 7.94 8.43
CA ARG A 289 2.05 9.15 8.05
C ARG A 289 3.50 9.05 8.49
N PHE A 290 3.75 8.55 9.71
CA PHE A 290 5.10 8.26 10.17
C PHE A 290 5.80 7.26 9.25
N TYR A 291 5.16 6.13 8.93
CA TYR A 291 5.78 5.12 8.07
C TYR A 291 6.03 5.60 6.63
N LEU A 292 5.12 6.40 6.06
CA LEU A 292 5.31 7.02 4.74
C LEU A 292 6.54 7.93 4.72
N GLY A 293 6.67 8.80 5.72
CA GLY A 293 7.85 9.67 5.87
C GLY A 293 9.12 8.86 6.11
N TYR A 294 9.07 7.85 6.99
CA TYR A 294 10.19 6.95 7.25
C TYR A 294 10.67 6.24 5.97
N ARG A 295 9.77 5.65 5.18
CA ARG A 295 10.12 4.97 3.92
C ARG A 295 10.68 5.93 2.88
N ALA A 296 10.15 7.16 2.79
CA ALA A 296 10.74 8.21 1.96
C ALA A 296 12.18 8.53 2.39
N MET A 297 12.45 8.64 3.70
CA MET A 297 13.81 8.86 4.22
C MET A 297 14.76 7.69 3.95
N VAL A 298 14.28 6.44 3.99
CA VAL A 298 15.06 5.27 3.56
C VAL A 298 15.46 5.41 2.09
N MET A 299 14.53 5.77 1.21
CA MET A 299 14.82 5.92 -0.22
C MET A 299 15.69 7.13 -0.56
N ALA A 300 15.54 8.23 0.18
CA ALA A 300 16.45 9.37 0.08
C ALA A 300 17.89 8.93 0.35
N LYS A 301 18.08 8.20 1.46
CA LYS A 301 19.37 7.65 1.85
C LYS A 301 19.97 6.69 0.84
N VAL A 302 19.19 5.71 0.37
CA VAL A 302 19.66 4.76 -0.66
C VAL A 302 20.07 5.50 -1.93
N SER A 303 19.30 6.52 -2.32
CA SER A 303 19.60 7.35 -3.50
C SER A 303 20.88 8.17 -3.33
N ALA A 304 21.12 8.72 -2.14
CA ALA A 304 22.36 9.43 -1.81
C ALA A 304 23.59 8.51 -1.83
N ILE A 305 23.49 7.29 -1.27
CA ILE A 305 24.57 6.29 -1.33
C ILE A 305 24.92 5.96 -2.78
N ARG A 306 23.91 5.68 -3.63
CA ARG A 306 24.12 5.39 -5.05
C ARG A 306 24.77 6.56 -5.79
N ALA A 307 24.37 7.80 -5.47
CA ALA A 307 24.96 9.00 -6.06
C ALA A 307 26.45 9.15 -5.72
N ALA A 308 26.83 8.84 -4.47
CA ALA A 308 28.22 8.88 -4.02
C ALA A 308 29.08 7.80 -4.67
N GLN A 309 28.53 6.60 -4.91
CA GLN A 309 29.25 5.47 -5.52
C GLN A 309 29.44 5.62 -7.03
N LEU A 310 28.40 6.03 -7.76
CA LEU A 310 28.39 6.05 -9.21
C LEU A 310 28.80 7.39 -9.81
N GLY A 311 28.89 8.45 -8.99
CA GLY A 311 29.20 9.81 -9.43
C GLY A 311 28.12 10.36 -10.37
N GLY A 312 27.06 10.97 -9.83
CA GLY A 312 26.02 11.51 -10.71
C GLY A 312 24.97 12.40 -10.04
N GLN A 313 24.59 13.47 -10.75
CA GLN A 313 23.53 14.40 -10.32
C GLN A 313 22.13 13.75 -10.28
N HIS A 314 21.91 12.66 -11.03
CA HIS A 314 20.62 11.98 -11.08
C HIS A 314 20.22 11.37 -9.73
N GLY A 315 21.15 10.68 -9.05
CA GLY A 315 20.89 10.11 -7.72
C GLY A 315 20.61 11.18 -6.65
N LEU A 316 21.28 12.33 -6.74
CA LEU A 316 20.99 13.49 -5.88
C LEU A 316 19.62 14.10 -6.19
N GLY A 317 19.20 14.12 -7.47
CA GLY A 317 17.84 14.51 -7.86
C GLY A 317 16.77 13.63 -7.24
N LEU A 318 16.95 12.30 -7.30
CA LEU A 318 16.06 11.33 -6.64
C LEU A 318 16.04 11.51 -5.13
N CYS A 319 17.22 11.70 -4.50
CA CYS A 319 17.33 11.98 -3.07
C CYS A 319 16.48 13.19 -2.68
N ARG A 320 16.60 14.32 -3.40
CA ARG A 320 15.80 15.52 -3.16
C ARG A 320 14.31 15.26 -3.30
N GLY A 321 13.89 14.52 -4.33
CA GLY A 321 12.47 14.17 -4.52
C GLY A 321 11.88 13.40 -3.34
N TYR A 322 12.65 12.47 -2.76
CA TYR A 322 12.24 11.74 -1.56
C TYR A 322 12.22 12.61 -0.29
N LEU A 323 13.15 13.57 -0.16
CA LEU A 323 13.09 14.56 0.92
C LEU A 323 11.83 15.44 0.79
N ASP A 324 11.48 15.88 -0.43
CA ASP A 324 10.24 16.65 -0.68
C ASP A 324 9.01 15.83 -0.29
N LEU A 325 9.04 14.53 -0.56
CA LEU A 325 7.96 13.62 -0.23
C LEU A 325 7.83 13.40 1.29
N ALA A 326 8.94 13.21 1.99
CA ALA A 326 8.95 13.12 3.46
C ALA A 326 8.38 14.39 4.12
N GLU A 327 8.74 15.58 3.61
CA GLU A 327 8.21 16.86 4.10
C GLU A 327 6.69 16.94 3.93
N ARG A 328 6.17 16.48 2.78
CA ARG A 328 4.72 16.42 2.54
C ARG A 328 4.01 15.48 3.51
N PHE A 329 4.61 14.34 3.84
CA PHE A 329 3.99 13.39 4.78
C PHE A 329 3.98 13.89 6.22
N TYR A 330 5.06 14.52 6.67
CA TYR A 330 5.12 15.06 8.03
C TYR A 330 4.38 16.39 8.21
N ARG A 331 4.07 17.11 7.12
CA ARG A 331 3.20 18.29 7.20
C ARG A 331 1.80 17.87 7.67
N ALA A 332 1.30 18.50 8.74
CA ALA A 332 -0.05 18.27 9.24
C ALA A 332 -1.09 18.74 8.20
N PRO A 333 -1.87 17.84 7.60
CA PRO A 333 -2.97 18.27 6.74
C PRO A 333 -4.13 18.81 7.59
N GLN A 334 -4.98 19.66 7.00
CA GLN A 334 -6.31 19.90 7.55
C GLN A 334 -7.28 18.90 6.89
N PRO A 335 -7.64 17.80 7.57
CA PRO A 335 -8.53 16.80 7.00
C PRO A 335 -9.97 17.33 6.89
N GLY A 336 -10.72 16.86 5.90
CA GLY A 336 -12.12 17.18 5.70
C GLY A 336 -13.03 15.97 5.82
N LEU A 337 -14.28 16.19 6.24
CA LEU A 337 -15.34 15.17 6.27
C LEU A 337 -16.30 15.36 5.09
N LEU A 338 -16.51 14.29 4.35
CA LEU A 338 -17.48 14.25 3.27
C LEU A 338 -18.49 13.12 3.53
N ILE A 339 -19.77 13.41 3.33
CA ILE A 339 -20.79 12.37 3.24
C ILE A 339 -21.40 12.36 1.84
N THR A 340 -21.72 11.17 1.36
CA THR A 340 -22.55 11.02 0.15
C THR A 340 -24.02 11.19 0.52
N HIS A 341 -24.86 11.55 -0.43
CA HIS A 341 -26.31 11.61 -0.27
C HIS A 341 -26.94 11.09 -1.56
N GLY A 342 -27.82 10.10 -1.46
CA GLY A 342 -28.53 9.57 -2.63
C GLY A 342 -29.02 8.14 -2.46
N LEU A 343 -30.05 7.81 -3.23
CA LEU A 343 -30.68 6.49 -3.21
C LEU A 343 -29.76 5.37 -3.74
N PRO A 344 -30.03 4.10 -3.42
CA PRO A 344 -29.36 2.99 -4.11
C PRO A 344 -29.50 3.11 -5.63
N GLY A 345 -28.51 2.66 -6.40
CA GLY A 345 -28.53 2.80 -7.86
C GLY A 345 -27.94 4.11 -8.42
N CYS A 346 -27.84 5.20 -7.64
CA CYS A 346 -27.38 6.50 -8.17
C CYS A 346 -25.87 6.61 -8.42
N GLY A 347 -25.07 5.63 -7.99
CA GLY A 347 -23.63 5.56 -8.24
C GLY A 347 -22.76 6.28 -7.20
N LYS A 348 -23.21 6.35 -5.94
CA LYS A 348 -22.40 6.84 -4.80
C LYS A 348 -21.00 6.25 -4.77
N THR A 349 -20.88 4.94 -4.93
CA THR A 349 -19.59 4.24 -4.94
C THR A 349 -18.71 4.61 -6.13
N THR A 350 -19.30 4.93 -7.28
CA THR A 350 -18.56 5.46 -8.44
C THR A 350 -18.03 6.86 -8.14
N VAL A 351 -18.87 7.74 -7.60
CA VAL A 351 -18.51 9.12 -7.27
C VAL A 351 -17.47 9.16 -6.15
N SER A 352 -17.68 8.41 -5.07
CA SER A 352 -16.74 8.31 -3.95
C SER A 352 -15.38 7.75 -4.39
N GLN A 353 -15.35 6.83 -5.38
CA GLN A 353 -14.11 6.34 -5.99
C GLN A 353 -13.37 7.46 -6.76
N LEU A 354 -14.07 8.32 -7.48
CA LEU A 354 -13.43 9.44 -8.16
C LEU A 354 -12.85 10.45 -7.16
N ILE A 355 -13.61 10.76 -6.10
CA ILE A 355 -13.17 11.70 -5.08
C ILE A 355 -11.94 11.16 -4.34
N LEU A 356 -11.95 9.88 -3.92
CA LEU A 356 -10.80 9.31 -3.19
C LEU A 356 -9.52 9.31 -4.03
N GLU A 357 -9.62 9.00 -5.33
CA GLU A 357 -8.46 8.94 -6.21
C GLU A 357 -7.91 10.32 -6.60
N ARG A 358 -8.79 11.31 -6.69
CA ARG A 358 -8.43 12.66 -7.10
C ARG A 358 -7.96 13.52 -5.93
N LEU A 359 -8.60 13.37 -4.76
CA LEU A 359 -8.39 14.24 -3.60
C LEU A 359 -7.70 13.54 -2.42
N GLY A 360 -7.48 12.21 -2.50
CA GLY A 360 -6.77 11.47 -1.45
C GLY A 360 -7.58 11.28 -0.17
N PHE A 361 -8.86 10.96 -0.29
CA PHE A 361 -9.73 10.68 0.85
C PHE A 361 -9.70 9.19 1.21
N ILE A 362 -9.83 8.86 2.48
CA ILE A 362 -10.15 7.51 2.93
C ILE A 362 -11.65 7.31 2.79
N ARG A 363 -12.09 6.20 2.21
CA ARG A 363 -13.52 5.91 2.08
C ARG A 363 -13.95 4.84 3.09
N ILE A 364 -15.05 5.10 3.77
CA ILE A 364 -15.79 4.12 4.56
C ILE A 364 -17.09 3.82 3.81
N ARG A 365 -17.33 2.54 3.47
CA ARG A 365 -18.58 2.10 2.83
C ARG A 365 -19.51 1.49 3.85
N SER A 366 -20.73 2.02 3.96
CA SER A 366 -21.71 1.53 4.92
C SER A 366 -22.06 0.06 4.71
N ASP A 367 -22.18 -0.42 3.47
CA ASP A 367 -22.51 -1.82 3.18
C ASP A 367 -21.39 -2.78 3.62
N VAL A 368 -20.12 -2.38 3.46
CA VAL A 368 -18.95 -3.18 3.87
C VAL A 368 -18.88 -3.24 5.40
N GLU A 369 -18.97 -2.09 6.06
CA GLU A 369 -18.86 -2.03 7.53
C GLU A 369 -20.08 -2.62 8.23
N ARG A 370 -21.27 -2.52 7.62
CA ARG A 370 -22.47 -3.23 8.07
C ARG A 370 -22.20 -4.73 8.08
N LYS A 371 -21.76 -5.33 6.97
CA LYS A 371 -21.42 -6.77 6.93
C LYS A 371 -20.37 -7.14 7.98
N ARG A 372 -19.31 -6.34 8.11
CA ARG A 372 -18.26 -6.54 9.12
C ARG A 372 -18.80 -6.55 10.56
N LEU A 373 -19.70 -5.64 10.92
CA LEU A 373 -20.34 -5.59 12.25
C LEU A 373 -21.17 -6.82 12.60
N PHE A 374 -21.59 -7.59 11.60
CA PHE A 374 -22.37 -8.81 11.75
C PHE A 374 -21.55 -10.08 11.40
N GLY A 375 -20.23 -9.96 11.26
CA GLY A 375 -19.34 -11.10 11.01
C GLY A 375 -19.44 -11.67 9.59
N ILE A 376 -19.97 -10.91 8.65
CA ILE A 376 -20.15 -11.30 7.24
C ILE A 376 -19.00 -10.71 6.43
N GLN A 377 -18.41 -11.51 5.53
CA GLN A 377 -17.35 -11.01 4.65
C GLN A 377 -17.91 -9.96 3.67
N PRO A 378 -17.15 -8.93 3.27
CA PRO A 378 -17.67 -7.82 2.45
C PRO A 378 -18.39 -8.23 1.15
N GLN A 379 -17.90 -9.29 0.50
CA GLN A 379 -18.44 -9.80 -0.76
C GLN A 379 -19.50 -10.90 -0.59
N GLN A 380 -19.67 -11.40 0.64
CA GLN A 380 -20.64 -12.45 0.94
C GLN A 380 -22.05 -11.87 1.00
N ALA A 381 -23.02 -12.55 0.39
CA ALA A 381 -24.43 -12.16 0.49
C ALA A 381 -24.90 -12.29 1.95
N SER A 382 -25.61 -11.29 2.45
CA SER A 382 -26.13 -11.29 3.81
C SER A 382 -27.34 -12.21 3.99
N HIS A 383 -28.03 -12.54 2.89
CA HIS A 383 -29.30 -13.27 2.87
C HIS A 383 -30.37 -12.67 3.81
N SER A 384 -30.27 -11.38 4.13
CA SER A 384 -31.23 -10.71 5.02
C SER A 384 -32.51 -10.37 4.26
N ASP A 385 -33.65 -10.60 4.90
CA ASP A 385 -34.95 -10.14 4.40
C ASP A 385 -35.05 -8.60 4.37
N LEU A 386 -35.99 -8.07 3.60
CA LEU A 386 -36.31 -6.64 3.52
C LEU A 386 -36.55 -6.04 4.92
N GLY A 387 -35.66 -5.15 5.36
CA GLY A 387 -35.75 -4.50 6.68
C GLY A 387 -35.49 -5.42 7.87
N GLY A 388 -35.03 -6.66 7.63
CA GLY A 388 -34.63 -7.64 8.63
C GLY A 388 -33.11 -7.80 8.73
N GLY A 389 -32.66 -8.60 9.70
CA GLY A 389 -31.24 -8.94 9.87
C GLY A 389 -30.35 -7.72 10.01
N ILE A 390 -29.38 -7.58 9.11
CA ILE A 390 -28.40 -6.47 9.12
C ILE A 390 -29.00 -5.13 8.66
N TYR A 391 -30.25 -5.13 8.17
CA TYR A 391 -30.97 -3.96 7.69
C TYR A 391 -32.13 -3.52 8.60
N SER A 392 -32.27 -4.10 9.81
CA SER A 392 -33.25 -3.61 10.78
C SER A 392 -33.00 -2.15 11.19
N PRO A 393 -34.00 -1.44 11.74
CA PRO A 393 -33.81 -0.10 12.28
C PRO A 393 -32.69 -0.03 13.32
N GLU A 394 -32.62 -1.00 14.24
CA GLU A 394 -31.58 -1.09 15.27
C GLU A 394 -30.20 -1.35 14.65
N ALA A 395 -30.13 -2.25 13.66
CA ALA A 395 -28.91 -2.54 12.92
C ALA A 395 -28.40 -1.31 12.14
N THR A 396 -29.33 -0.52 11.57
CA THR A 396 -29.01 0.72 10.87
C THR A 396 -28.45 1.77 11.83
N VAL A 397 -29.10 1.99 12.99
CA VAL A 397 -28.58 2.88 14.04
C VAL A 397 -27.19 2.45 14.51
N LYS A 398 -26.98 1.15 14.73
CA LYS A 398 -25.67 0.59 15.12
C LYS A 398 -24.61 0.84 14.03
N THR A 399 -24.97 0.65 12.77
CA THR A 399 -24.08 0.87 11.62
C THR A 399 -23.66 2.33 11.54
N TYR A 400 -24.61 3.28 11.56
CA TYR A 400 -24.28 4.71 11.45
C TYR A 400 -23.46 5.22 12.64
N ARG A 401 -23.70 4.69 13.86
CA ARG A 401 -22.84 4.98 15.01
C ARG A 401 -21.40 4.50 14.81
N HIS A 402 -21.22 3.30 14.27
CA HIS A 402 -19.89 2.75 13.94
C HIS A 402 -19.20 3.58 12.85
N LEU A 403 -19.92 3.96 11.79
CA LEU A 403 -19.40 4.84 10.74
C LEU A 403 -18.97 6.20 11.28
N LEU A 404 -19.74 6.78 12.22
CA LEU A 404 -19.41 8.04 12.88
C LEU A 404 -18.13 7.93 13.73
N GLN A 405 -17.98 6.82 14.46
CA GLN A 405 -16.77 6.53 15.23
C GLN A 405 -15.55 6.41 14.31
N LEU A 406 -15.63 5.57 13.27
CA LEU A 406 -14.55 5.39 12.30
C LEU A 406 -14.16 6.72 11.62
N ALA A 407 -15.15 7.50 11.19
CA ALA A 407 -14.89 8.82 10.59
C ALA A 407 -14.14 9.73 11.57
N GLY A 408 -14.54 9.75 12.84
CA GLY A 408 -13.84 10.53 13.87
C GLY A 408 -12.39 10.08 14.08
N ASP A 409 -12.14 8.77 14.11
CA ASP A 409 -10.79 8.22 14.33
C ASP A 409 -9.86 8.48 13.13
N ILE A 410 -10.39 8.39 11.90
CA ILE A 410 -9.65 8.72 10.67
C ILE A 410 -9.31 10.22 10.61
N LEU A 411 -10.26 11.10 10.93
CA LEU A 411 -10.03 12.55 10.98
C LEU A 411 -8.96 12.91 12.02
N ARG A 412 -9.00 12.30 13.21
CA ARG A 412 -7.98 12.51 14.25
C ARG A 412 -6.61 11.96 13.85
N SER A 413 -6.57 10.95 12.99
CA SER A 413 -5.33 10.43 12.40
C SER A 413 -4.77 11.33 11.29
N GLY A 414 -5.44 12.45 10.98
CA GLY A 414 -4.99 13.43 9.98
C GLY A 414 -5.36 13.06 8.55
N PHE A 415 -6.38 12.23 8.33
CA PHE A 415 -6.83 11.87 6.98
C PHE A 415 -8.24 12.40 6.72
N SER A 416 -8.44 12.95 5.53
CA SER A 416 -9.78 13.29 5.05
C SER A 416 -10.59 12.01 4.80
N VAL A 417 -11.89 12.04 5.09
CA VAL A 417 -12.74 10.85 5.04
C VAL A 417 -14.03 11.09 4.26
N ILE A 418 -14.40 10.12 3.42
CA ILE A 418 -15.71 10.02 2.76
C ILE A 418 -16.49 8.90 3.42
N VAL A 419 -17.69 9.20 3.89
CA VAL A 419 -18.66 8.18 4.31
C VAL A 419 -19.62 7.93 3.14
N ASP A 420 -19.41 6.80 2.46
CA ASP A 420 -20.23 6.30 1.36
C ASP A 420 -21.41 5.52 1.93
N ALA A 421 -22.54 6.21 2.11
CA ALA A 421 -23.80 5.69 2.64
C ALA A 421 -24.98 6.45 2.00
N ALA A 422 -26.21 5.99 2.22
CA ALA A 422 -27.37 6.62 1.59
C ALA A 422 -27.72 8.00 2.18
N PHE A 423 -27.55 8.17 3.49
CA PHE A 423 -27.81 9.42 4.23
C PHE A 423 -29.19 10.04 3.99
N LEU A 424 -30.22 9.20 3.91
CA LEU A 424 -31.57 9.62 3.53
C LEU A 424 -32.31 10.39 4.63
N LYS A 425 -31.81 10.39 5.87
CA LYS A 425 -32.42 11.03 7.03
C LYS A 425 -31.64 12.25 7.51
N GLN A 426 -32.33 13.34 7.82
CA GLN A 426 -31.72 14.57 8.35
C GLN A 426 -30.95 14.29 9.65
N ALA A 427 -31.49 13.44 10.53
CA ALA A 427 -30.83 13.05 11.78
C ALA A 427 -29.49 12.35 11.56
N GLU A 428 -29.37 11.53 10.50
CA GLU A 428 -28.11 10.87 10.14
C GLU A 428 -27.08 11.90 9.67
N ARG A 429 -27.47 12.81 8.77
CA ARG A 429 -26.58 13.85 8.23
C ARG A 429 -26.11 14.82 9.32
N GLY A 430 -27.03 15.22 10.21
CA GLY A 430 -26.75 16.11 11.33
C GLY A 430 -25.70 15.58 12.31
N GLN A 431 -25.60 14.25 12.50
CA GLN A 431 -24.55 13.64 13.33
C GLN A 431 -23.14 13.88 12.76
N PHE A 432 -22.97 13.74 11.44
CA PHE A 432 -21.68 13.94 10.78
C PHE A 432 -21.31 15.42 10.67
N LEU A 433 -22.29 16.30 10.42
CA LEU A 433 -22.07 17.75 10.51
C LEU A 433 -21.61 18.16 11.93
N SER A 434 -22.22 17.59 12.97
CA SER A 434 -21.83 17.84 14.36
C SER A 434 -20.41 17.35 14.65
N LEU A 435 -20.02 16.18 14.14
CA LEU A 435 -18.66 15.65 14.26
C LEU A 435 -17.63 16.60 13.62
N ALA A 436 -17.89 17.05 12.39
CA ALA A 436 -17.01 18.00 11.71
C ALA A 436 -16.87 19.31 12.51
N ALA A 437 -17.98 19.85 13.03
CA ALA A 437 -17.96 21.05 13.86
C ALA A 437 -17.17 20.85 15.17
N GLN A 438 -17.34 19.71 15.87
CA GLN A 438 -16.62 19.38 17.09
C GLN A 438 -15.10 19.28 16.89
N LEU A 439 -14.68 18.77 15.73
CA LEU A 439 -13.26 18.64 15.37
C LEU A 439 -12.71 19.88 14.65
N ASN A 440 -13.53 20.92 14.43
CA ASN A 440 -13.21 22.11 13.64
C ASN A 440 -12.73 21.80 12.22
N MET A 441 -13.29 20.76 11.60
CA MET A 441 -12.92 20.30 10.26
C MET A 441 -13.93 20.73 9.20
N PRO A 442 -13.49 20.95 7.95
CA PRO A 442 -14.38 21.19 6.82
C PRO A 442 -15.38 20.05 6.60
N PHE A 443 -16.58 20.38 6.12
CA PHE A 443 -17.67 19.44 5.86
C PHE A 443 -18.31 19.66 4.49
N ALA A 444 -18.62 18.57 3.78
CA ALA A 444 -19.37 18.61 2.54
C ALA A 444 -20.36 17.45 2.40
N ILE A 445 -21.48 17.71 1.71
CA ILE A 445 -22.46 16.71 1.28
C ILE A 445 -22.36 16.58 -0.25
N VAL A 446 -22.16 15.37 -0.75
CA VAL A 446 -22.22 15.09 -2.19
C VAL A 446 -23.58 14.50 -2.52
N ASP A 447 -24.48 15.33 -3.02
CA ASP A 447 -25.84 14.95 -3.42
C ASP A 447 -25.83 14.41 -4.86
N ILE A 448 -26.21 13.15 -5.03
CA ILE A 448 -26.07 12.42 -6.29
C ILE A 448 -27.44 12.10 -6.86
N GLY A 449 -27.81 12.88 -7.88
CA GLY A 449 -28.98 12.66 -8.71
C GLY A 449 -28.73 11.67 -9.84
N ILE A 450 -29.80 10.98 -10.26
CA ILE A 450 -29.81 10.09 -11.42
C ILE A 450 -31.23 10.02 -12.00
N ASP A 451 -31.33 9.84 -13.31
CA ASP A 451 -32.61 9.58 -13.98
C ASP A 451 -33.17 8.23 -13.53
N GLU A 452 -34.46 8.21 -13.16
CA GLU A 452 -35.10 7.03 -12.55
C GLU A 452 -35.03 5.78 -13.41
N ALA A 453 -35.23 5.91 -14.73
CA ALA A 453 -35.16 4.78 -15.66
C ALA A 453 -33.76 4.14 -15.66
N LEU A 454 -32.71 4.97 -15.67
CA LEU A 454 -31.32 4.53 -15.63
C LEU A 454 -30.97 3.92 -14.26
N GLN A 455 -31.49 4.50 -13.17
CA GLN A 455 -31.29 3.99 -11.81
C GLN A 455 -31.80 2.56 -11.66
N ARG A 456 -33.03 2.28 -12.12
CA ARG A 456 -33.62 0.94 -12.09
C ARG A 456 -32.86 -0.04 -12.97
N GLN A 457 -32.44 0.39 -14.16
CA GLN A 457 -31.59 -0.41 -15.04
C GLN A 457 -30.28 -0.81 -14.34
N ARG A 458 -29.59 0.15 -13.71
CA ARG A 458 -28.33 -0.10 -13.00
C ARG A 458 -28.51 -1.05 -11.82
N ILE A 459 -29.62 -0.95 -11.08
CA ILE A 459 -29.93 -1.88 -9.98
C ILE A 459 -30.05 -3.31 -10.52
N ASN A 460 -30.79 -3.50 -11.62
CA ASN A 460 -31.03 -4.82 -12.21
C ASN A 460 -29.76 -5.46 -12.83
N GLN A 461 -28.80 -4.65 -13.26
CA GLN A 461 -27.58 -5.12 -13.93
C GLN A 461 -26.43 -5.44 -12.96
N ARG A 462 -26.55 -5.10 -11.67
CA ARG A 462 -25.50 -5.34 -10.67
C ARG A 462 -25.25 -6.83 -10.47
N ARG A 463 -23.97 -7.21 -10.45
CA ARG A 463 -23.47 -8.53 -10.05
C ARG A 463 -22.28 -8.33 -9.12
N ASN A 464 -22.17 -9.13 -8.05
CA ASN A 464 -21.04 -9.14 -7.11
C ASN A 464 -20.70 -7.78 -6.46
N ASP A 465 -21.70 -7.01 -6.02
CA ASP A 465 -21.53 -5.77 -5.25
C ASP A 465 -21.79 -6.05 -3.75
N ALA A 466 -21.20 -5.23 -2.86
CA ALA A 466 -21.48 -5.26 -1.44
C ALA A 466 -22.91 -4.80 -1.12
N SER A 467 -23.50 -3.95 -1.98
CA SER A 467 -24.86 -3.43 -1.85
C SER A 467 -25.92 -4.43 -2.34
N GLU A 468 -26.92 -4.72 -1.51
CA GLU A 468 -27.95 -5.74 -1.77
C GLU A 468 -29.34 -5.15 -2.10
N ALA A 469 -29.42 -3.85 -2.40
CA ALA A 469 -30.68 -3.18 -2.68
C ALA A 469 -31.24 -3.53 -4.08
N ASP A 470 -32.50 -3.98 -4.12
CA ASP A 470 -33.28 -4.19 -5.35
C ASP A 470 -34.24 -3.01 -5.64
N ASN A 471 -35.09 -3.13 -6.66
CA ASN A 471 -36.07 -2.08 -6.98
C ASN A 471 -37.14 -1.91 -5.89
N THR A 472 -37.47 -2.97 -5.16
CA THR A 472 -38.42 -2.92 -4.04
C THR A 472 -37.86 -2.08 -2.89
N VAL A 473 -36.59 -2.29 -2.56
CA VAL A 473 -35.83 -1.47 -1.60
C VAL A 473 -35.76 -0.01 -2.08
N LEU A 474 -35.49 0.22 -3.37
CA LEU A 474 -35.44 1.57 -3.93
C LEU A 474 -36.76 2.33 -3.67
N ASP A 475 -37.90 1.72 -3.99
CA ASP A 475 -39.21 2.36 -3.84
C ASP A 475 -39.54 2.66 -2.37
N LEU A 476 -39.24 1.73 -1.47
CA LEU A 476 -39.38 1.95 -0.02
C LEU A 476 -38.52 3.12 0.48
N LEU A 477 -37.25 3.14 0.10
CA LEU A 477 -36.31 4.17 0.55
C LEU A 477 -36.62 5.53 -0.07
N LYS A 478 -37.13 5.58 -1.31
CA LYS A 478 -37.58 6.82 -1.96
C LYS A 478 -38.73 7.46 -1.18
N GLY A 479 -39.71 6.68 -0.73
CA GLY A 479 -40.81 7.16 0.10
C GLY A 479 -40.38 7.63 1.50
N ALA A 480 -39.30 7.07 2.04
CA ALA A 480 -38.76 7.42 3.35
C ALA A 480 -37.69 8.53 3.31
N SER A 481 -37.26 8.98 2.13
CA SER A 481 -36.15 9.94 1.98
C SER A 481 -36.56 11.37 2.37
N GLU A 482 -35.72 12.03 3.16
CA GLU A 482 -35.90 13.42 3.56
C GLU A 482 -34.97 14.32 2.73
N PRO A 483 -35.52 15.34 2.02
CA PRO A 483 -34.72 16.22 1.18
C PRO A 483 -33.72 17.04 1.99
N LEU A 484 -32.68 17.53 1.32
CA LEU A 484 -31.71 18.45 1.92
C LEU A 484 -32.40 19.77 2.30
N THR A 485 -32.20 20.20 3.55
CA THR A 485 -32.70 21.48 4.06
C THR A 485 -31.94 22.67 3.45
N ALA A 486 -32.45 23.89 3.63
CA ALA A 486 -31.75 25.10 3.19
C ALA A 486 -30.37 25.26 3.86
N GLU A 487 -30.25 24.86 5.13
CA GLU A 487 -28.99 24.89 5.88
C GLU A 487 -28.00 23.84 5.34
N GLU A 488 -28.48 22.63 5.03
CA GLU A 488 -27.64 21.56 4.47
C GLU A 488 -27.11 21.91 3.07
N ARG A 489 -27.91 22.63 2.26
CA ARG A 489 -27.52 23.04 0.89
C ARG A 489 -26.29 23.93 0.83
N ILE A 490 -25.93 24.60 1.93
CA ILE A 490 -24.71 25.41 2.03
C ILE A 490 -23.47 24.50 1.93
N TYR A 491 -23.55 23.28 2.48
CA TYR A 491 -22.48 22.29 2.46
C TYR A 491 -22.59 21.32 1.28
N ALA A 492 -23.64 21.41 0.47
CA ALA A 492 -23.94 20.43 -0.57
C ALA A 492 -23.37 20.78 -1.94
N VAL A 493 -22.85 19.79 -2.65
CA VAL A 493 -22.59 19.83 -4.09
C VAL A 493 -23.52 18.84 -4.77
N GLU A 494 -24.20 19.27 -5.83
CA GLU A 494 -25.12 18.42 -6.61
C GLU A 494 -24.38 17.86 -7.82
N LEU A 495 -24.48 16.54 -8.02
CA LEU A 495 -23.86 15.79 -9.11
C LEU A 495 -24.94 14.95 -9.81
N HIS A 496 -25.01 15.04 -11.13
CA HIS A 496 -25.89 14.19 -11.92
C HIS A 496 -25.08 13.07 -12.58
N ASN A 497 -25.44 11.82 -12.28
CA ASN A 497 -24.74 10.62 -12.76
C ASN A 497 -25.52 9.89 -13.86
N ASN A 498 -25.89 10.63 -14.91
CA ASN A 498 -26.67 10.13 -16.04
C ASN A 498 -25.81 9.56 -17.18
N GLY A 499 -24.50 9.84 -17.17
CA GLY A 499 -23.58 9.54 -18.26
C GLY A 499 -22.49 8.52 -17.91
N ALA A 500 -21.41 8.57 -18.71
CA ALA A 500 -20.18 7.84 -18.44
C ALA A 500 -19.41 8.48 -17.28
N VAL A 501 -18.38 7.79 -16.78
CA VAL A 501 -17.52 8.31 -15.71
C VAL A 501 -16.86 9.64 -16.12
N ASP A 502 -16.53 9.81 -17.40
CA ASP A 502 -15.92 11.04 -17.93
C ASP A 502 -16.86 12.26 -17.81
N ASP A 503 -18.18 12.04 -17.86
CA ASP A 503 -19.19 13.09 -17.68
C ASP A 503 -19.26 13.58 -16.22
N LEU A 504 -18.86 12.75 -15.26
CA LEU A 504 -18.72 13.19 -13.85
C LEU A 504 -17.44 14.01 -13.66
N VAL A 505 -16.37 13.64 -14.36
CA VAL A 505 -15.07 14.35 -14.27
C VAL A 505 -15.16 15.73 -14.89
N SER A 506 -15.92 15.89 -15.97
CA SER A 506 -16.07 17.16 -16.70
C SER A 506 -16.93 18.23 -16.01
N GLN A 507 -17.64 17.89 -14.93
CA GLN A 507 -18.45 18.82 -14.13
C GLN A 507 -17.57 19.75 -13.25
N SER A 508 -16.73 20.59 -13.86
CA SER A 508 -15.72 21.42 -13.20
C SER A 508 -16.26 22.27 -12.05
N GLN A 509 -17.43 22.88 -12.21
CA GLN A 509 -18.07 23.71 -11.18
C GLN A 509 -18.34 22.95 -9.87
N VAL A 510 -18.69 21.66 -9.96
CA VAL A 510 -18.91 20.80 -8.79
C VAL A 510 -17.58 20.59 -8.07
N TRP A 511 -16.54 20.22 -8.82
CA TRP A 511 -15.21 19.97 -8.25
C TRP A 511 -14.61 21.22 -7.61
N ASP A 512 -14.80 22.39 -8.22
CA ASP A 512 -14.35 23.67 -7.65
C ASP A 512 -15.12 24.04 -6.39
N LYS A 513 -16.44 23.79 -6.35
CA LYS A 513 -17.24 23.99 -5.12
C LYS A 513 -16.80 23.02 -4.02
N LEU A 514 -16.58 21.75 -4.36
CA LEU A 514 -16.13 20.73 -3.42
C LEU A 514 -14.76 21.08 -2.82
N ASN A 515 -13.81 21.52 -3.65
CA ASN A 515 -12.51 22.01 -3.21
C ASN A 515 -12.63 23.24 -2.30
N ARG A 516 -13.50 24.20 -2.62
CA ARG A 516 -13.73 25.37 -1.73
C ARG A 516 -14.30 24.96 -0.37
N LEU A 517 -15.21 24.00 -0.35
CA LEU A 517 -15.80 23.50 0.90
C LEU A 517 -14.78 22.75 1.76
N LEU A 518 -13.86 22.00 1.16
CA LEU A 518 -13.00 21.05 1.87
C LEU A 518 -11.55 21.50 2.07
N LEU A 519 -11.00 22.31 1.17
CA LEU A 519 -9.56 22.60 1.14
C LEU A 519 -9.18 23.96 1.71
N ARG A 520 -10.14 24.76 2.25
CA ARG A 520 -9.94 26.15 2.71
C ARG A 520 -8.80 26.80 1.93
N VAL A 521 -9.00 27.03 0.63
CA VAL A 521 -8.03 27.82 -0.13
C VAL A 521 -7.97 29.16 0.58
N GLU A 522 -6.84 29.45 1.23
CA GLU A 522 -6.53 30.80 1.66
C GLU A 522 -6.64 31.64 0.39
N ALA A 523 -7.73 32.41 0.30
CA ALA A 523 -7.84 33.46 -0.68
C ALA A 523 -6.81 34.50 -0.25
N ASP A 524 -5.67 34.53 -0.94
CA ASP A 524 -4.78 35.69 -0.97
C ASP A 524 -5.55 36.95 -1.38
#